data_AF-A0A259ER11-F1
#
_entry.id   AF-A0A259ER11-F1
#
_cell.length_a   1.000
_cell.length_b   1.000
_cell.length_c   1.000
_cell.angle_alpha   90.00
_cell.angle_beta   90.00
_cell.angle_gamma   90.00
#
_symmetry.space_group_name_H-M   'P 1'
#
loop_
_entity.id
_entity.type
_entity.pdbx_description
1 polymer ?
#
loop_
_entity_poly.entity_id
_entity_poly.type
_entity_poly.pdbx_seq_one_letter_code
_entity_poly.pdbx_strand_id
1 'polypeptide(L)'
;TLKYIELDIKTLPLLSGRVEIDSIGLSGVHAYLQTNVAGKSNWELGDGPSVAVTPTADKGAVEASGDSSFIDIEKLVLTDAQIEYRDALGQESQYQVRNLSFGRNGDKTMLAFNGVYRDLAIELTGKTGLVSELLKQWDSSAVHFPVDLNLVVNKKTLVIKGVVKKDPKADAVLDIALTSKTFDWLSLGAKSSKSDSANLAAVTPAEKGGTRTTSPYLFSSDVLPLNNLPKMQGKVSIDIAELGLPGRKPIENLKAGVLLQGNAIDIPRLTFQVGKGTADLQIKMSKLDSAAPTFQLKGATKDFTLEGLLARLDPSSKVIGGNMKLALDMQLSGNSLHQM
;
A
#
# COMPACT_ATOMS: atom_id res chain seq x y z
N THR A 1 21.54 -16.75 -1.90
CA THR A 1 21.70 -18.07 -2.54
C THR A 1 20.36 -18.74 -2.65
N LEU A 2 20.11 -19.54 -3.69
CA LEU A 2 18.87 -20.29 -3.94
C LEU A 2 19.13 -21.76 -3.59
N LYS A 3 18.22 -22.43 -2.88
CA LYS A 3 18.40 -23.86 -2.54
C LYS A 3 17.90 -24.77 -3.67
N TYR A 4 16.67 -24.55 -4.14
CA TYR A 4 16.03 -25.38 -5.15
C TYR A 4 15.26 -24.55 -6.17
N ILE A 5 15.32 -24.97 -7.44
CA ILE A 5 14.45 -24.51 -8.53
C ILE A 5 13.76 -25.72 -9.16
N GLU A 6 12.46 -25.60 -9.35
CA GLU A 6 11.61 -26.57 -10.03
C GLU A 6 10.92 -25.85 -11.18
N LEU A 7 10.94 -26.46 -12.37
CA LEU A 7 10.37 -25.86 -13.58
C LEU A 7 9.59 -26.93 -14.34
N ASP A 8 8.29 -26.75 -14.44
CA ASP A 8 7.43 -27.61 -15.25
C ASP A 8 7.20 -26.96 -16.61
N ILE A 9 7.48 -27.69 -17.69
CA ILE A 9 7.37 -27.19 -19.07
C ILE A 9 6.25 -27.95 -19.78
N LYS A 10 5.37 -27.24 -20.48
CA LYS A 10 4.30 -27.87 -21.26
C LYS A 10 4.89 -28.64 -22.44
N THR A 11 4.47 -29.89 -22.62
CA THR A 11 5.04 -30.79 -23.64
C THR A 11 4.49 -30.55 -25.04
N LEU A 12 3.20 -30.19 -25.17
CA LEU A 12 2.56 -29.99 -26.48
C LEU A 12 3.13 -28.78 -27.26
N PRO A 13 3.37 -27.61 -26.64
CA PRO A 13 3.97 -26.46 -27.32
C PRO A 13 5.43 -26.70 -27.78
N LEU A 14 6.17 -27.58 -27.09
CA LEU A 14 7.54 -27.94 -27.48
C LEU A 14 7.61 -28.58 -28.88
N LEU A 15 6.57 -29.34 -29.27
CA LEU A 15 6.46 -29.91 -30.61
C LEU A 15 6.28 -28.83 -31.69
N SER A 16 5.83 -27.64 -31.30
CA SER A 16 5.70 -26.45 -32.16
C SER A 16 6.85 -25.46 -32.00
N GLY A 17 7.93 -25.84 -31.30
CA GLY A 17 9.08 -24.96 -31.04
C GLY A 17 8.82 -23.83 -30.03
N ARG A 18 7.71 -23.87 -29.28
CA ARG A 18 7.39 -22.89 -28.24
C ARG A 18 7.69 -23.46 -26.86
N VAL A 19 8.40 -22.69 -26.03
CA VAL A 19 8.64 -23.03 -24.62
C VAL A 19 7.60 -22.29 -23.78
N GLU A 20 6.71 -23.04 -23.14
CA GLU A 20 5.73 -22.51 -22.20
C GLU A 20 5.97 -23.15 -20.83
N ILE A 21 6.15 -22.31 -19.80
CA ILE A 21 6.43 -22.73 -18.43
C ILE A 21 5.09 -22.83 -17.68
N ASP A 22 4.73 -24.03 -17.27
CA ASP A 22 3.49 -24.32 -16.53
C ASP A 22 3.60 -23.85 -15.08
N SER A 23 4.71 -24.22 -14.44
CA SER A 23 4.90 -24.04 -13.00
C SER A 23 6.35 -23.71 -12.67
N ILE A 24 6.54 -22.77 -11.75
CA ILE A 24 7.85 -22.40 -11.19
C ILE A 24 7.81 -22.61 -9.68
N GLY A 25 8.68 -23.47 -9.17
CA GLY A 25 8.94 -23.66 -7.74
C GLY A 25 10.31 -23.09 -7.36
N LEU A 26 10.33 -22.21 -6.36
CA LEU A 26 11.56 -21.65 -5.80
C LEU A 26 11.60 -21.91 -4.30
N SER A 27 12.74 -22.39 -3.80
CA SER A 27 12.92 -22.63 -2.36
C SER A 27 14.26 -22.10 -1.86
N GLY A 28 14.25 -21.50 -0.66
CA GLY A 28 15.46 -21.03 -0.01
C GLY A 28 16.06 -19.80 -0.67
N VAL A 29 15.25 -18.94 -1.31
CA VAL A 29 15.75 -17.74 -2.02
C VAL A 29 16.29 -16.73 -1.00
N HIS A 30 17.56 -16.38 -1.07
CA HIS A 30 18.08 -15.18 -0.40
C HIS A 30 18.38 -14.11 -1.45
N ALA A 31 17.60 -13.03 -1.44
CA ALA A 31 17.68 -11.90 -2.35
C ALA A 31 18.20 -10.65 -1.64
N TYR A 32 19.24 -10.04 -2.20
CA TYR A 32 19.77 -8.76 -1.77
C TYR A 32 19.34 -7.70 -2.76
N LEU A 33 18.37 -6.89 -2.38
CA LEU A 33 17.80 -5.82 -3.20
C LEU A 33 18.36 -4.48 -2.71
N GLN A 34 18.75 -3.61 -3.63
CA GLN A 34 19.24 -2.29 -3.29
C GLN A 34 18.79 -1.26 -4.31
N THR A 35 18.37 -0.10 -3.82
CA THR A 35 18.22 1.11 -4.63
C THR A 35 19.29 2.11 -4.19
N ASN A 36 20.04 2.68 -5.13
CA ASN A 36 21.10 3.64 -4.82
C ASN A 36 20.55 5.08 -4.70
N VAL A 37 21.40 6.02 -4.28
CA VAL A 37 21.05 7.45 -4.17
C VAL A 37 20.58 8.08 -5.48
N ALA A 38 20.97 7.50 -6.63
CA ALA A 38 20.52 7.93 -7.96
C ALA A 38 19.17 7.29 -8.36
N GLY A 39 18.52 6.56 -7.47
CA GLY A 39 17.25 5.87 -7.71
C GLY A 39 17.36 4.59 -8.54
N LYS A 40 18.58 4.17 -8.92
CA LYS A 40 18.77 2.93 -9.70
C LYS A 40 18.77 1.72 -8.78
N SER A 41 18.01 0.71 -9.17
CA SER A 41 17.86 -0.52 -8.41
C SER A 41 18.58 -1.70 -9.07
N ASN A 42 19.12 -2.61 -8.27
CA ASN A 42 19.79 -3.82 -8.81
C ASN A 42 18.83 -4.90 -9.34
N TRP A 43 17.51 -4.66 -9.22
CA TRP A 43 16.43 -5.52 -9.71
C TRP A 43 15.63 -4.87 -10.84
N GLU A 44 16.05 -3.70 -11.32
CA GLU A 44 15.56 -3.16 -12.58
C GLU A 44 16.05 -4.04 -13.73
N LEU A 45 15.14 -4.86 -14.24
CA LEU A 45 15.30 -5.55 -15.51
C LEU A 45 15.06 -4.52 -16.63
N GLY A 46 16.04 -3.65 -16.87
CA GLY A 46 16.05 -2.76 -18.02
C GLY A 46 16.51 -3.51 -19.26
N ASP A 47 16.00 -3.11 -20.43
CA ASP A 47 16.50 -3.50 -21.75
C ASP A 47 18.02 -3.63 -21.67
N GLY A 48 18.53 -4.85 -21.84
CA GLY A 48 19.96 -5.13 -21.75
C GLY A 48 20.74 -4.13 -22.60
N PRO A 49 22.02 -3.85 -22.28
CA PRO A 49 22.79 -2.84 -22.99
C PRO A 49 22.62 -3.06 -24.49
N SER A 50 22.01 -2.07 -25.15
CA SER A 50 22.03 -1.98 -26.60
C SER A 50 23.51 -1.93 -26.95
N VAL A 51 24.07 -3.09 -27.31
CA VAL A 51 25.29 -3.13 -28.07
C VAL A 51 24.93 -2.38 -29.33
N ALA A 52 25.40 -1.13 -29.42
CA ALA A 52 25.27 -0.32 -30.60
C ALA A 52 26.03 -1.05 -31.73
N VAL A 53 25.36 -1.97 -32.40
CA VAL A 53 25.77 -2.44 -33.70
C VAL A 53 25.25 -1.38 -34.64
N THR A 54 26.14 -0.47 -35.05
CA THR A 54 25.88 0.46 -36.14
C THR A 54 25.39 -0.35 -37.35
N PRO A 55 24.13 -0.21 -37.79
CA PRO A 55 23.68 -0.88 -38.99
C PRO A 55 24.04 0.03 -40.16
N THR A 56 25.03 -0.39 -40.95
CA THR A 56 25.15 0.09 -42.32
C THR A 56 23.83 -0.24 -43.02
N ALA A 57 23.19 0.77 -43.60
CA ALA A 57 21.88 0.67 -44.22
C ALA A 57 21.85 -0.41 -45.31
N ASP A 58 20.99 -1.41 -45.15
CA ASP A 58 20.33 -2.04 -46.28
C ASP A 58 18.89 -2.43 -45.93
N LYS A 59 18.03 -2.32 -46.94
CA LYS A 59 16.57 -2.38 -46.86
C LYS A 59 16.05 -3.76 -46.46
N GLY A 60 15.25 -3.79 -45.41
CA GLY A 60 14.30 -4.86 -45.11
C GLY A 60 13.41 -4.42 -43.96
N ALA A 61 12.17 -4.05 -44.26
CA ALA A 61 11.17 -3.75 -43.25
C ALA A 61 10.91 -5.04 -42.45
N VAL A 62 11.45 -5.08 -41.23
CA VAL A 62 11.01 -6.01 -40.19
C VAL A 62 10.20 -5.15 -39.23
N GLU A 63 8.89 -5.32 -39.27
CA GLU A 63 8.03 -4.86 -38.20
C GLU A 63 8.56 -5.45 -36.90
N ALA A 64 9.01 -4.59 -35.99
CA ALA A 64 9.26 -4.98 -34.62
C ALA A 64 7.89 -5.30 -33.98
N SER A 65 7.42 -6.53 -34.17
CA SER A 65 6.44 -7.14 -33.30
C SER A 65 7.09 -7.18 -31.91
N GLY A 66 6.76 -6.19 -31.09
CA GLY A 66 7.06 -6.16 -29.67
C GLY A 66 6.28 -7.24 -28.94
N ASP A 67 6.55 -8.51 -29.27
CA ASP A 67 6.25 -9.61 -28.37
C ASP A 67 7.33 -9.57 -27.29
N SER A 68 7.12 -8.70 -26.31
CA SER A 68 7.67 -8.93 -24.98
C SER A 68 7.21 -10.32 -24.58
N SER A 69 8.10 -11.31 -24.71
CA SER A 69 7.89 -12.69 -24.28
C SER A 69 7.79 -12.70 -22.76
N PHE A 70 6.69 -12.19 -22.24
CA PHE A 70 6.29 -12.42 -20.88
C PHE A 70 5.98 -13.91 -20.80
N ILE A 71 6.90 -14.62 -20.15
CA ILE A 71 6.71 -16.01 -19.76
C ILE A 71 5.32 -16.10 -19.10
N ASP A 72 4.41 -16.86 -19.71
CA ASP A 72 3.06 -17.06 -19.18
C ASP A 72 3.15 -18.04 -18.02
N ILE A 73 3.45 -17.52 -16.83
CA ILE A 73 3.57 -18.33 -15.61
C ILE A 73 2.17 -18.58 -15.07
N GLU A 74 1.66 -19.80 -15.23
CA GLU A 74 0.34 -20.16 -14.69
C GLU A 74 0.36 -20.36 -13.18
N LYS A 75 1.49 -20.83 -12.64
CA LYS A 75 1.69 -21.09 -11.21
C LYS A 75 3.11 -20.73 -10.76
N LEU A 76 3.21 -20.00 -9.66
CA LEU A 76 4.45 -19.76 -8.94
C LEU A 76 4.29 -20.21 -7.49
N VAL A 77 5.30 -20.89 -6.96
CA VAL A 77 5.43 -21.19 -5.54
C VAL A 77 6.83 -20.78 -5.09
N LEU A 78 6.90 -19.97 -4.05
CA LEU A 78 8.11 -19.52 -3.40
C LEU A 78 8.04 -19.89 -1.92
N THR A 79 9.03 -20.65 -1.44
CA THR A 79 9.12 -21.12 -0.05
C THR A 79 10.45 -20.71 0.57
N ASP A 80 10.44 -20.42 1.88
CA ASP A 80 11.65 -20.11 2.65
C ASP A 80 12.53 -19.03 1.99
N ALA A 81 11.94 -17.87 1.67
CA ALA A 81 12.67 -16.77 1.06
C ALA A 81 13.00 -15.67 2.07
N GLN A 82 14.20 -15.13 1.96
CA GLN A 82 14.70 -14.00 2.72
C GLN A 82 15.04 -12.87 1.75
N ILE A 83 14.44 -11.71 1.97
CA ILE A 83 14.68 -10.51 1.17
C ILE A 83 15.31 -9.48 2.09
N GLU A 84 16.52 -9.06 1.75
CA GLU A 84 17.22 -7.95 2.37
C GLU A 84 17.16 -6.77 1.41
N TYR A 85 16.53 -5.68 1.82
CA TYR A 85 16.39 -4.47 1.02
C TYR A 85 17.17 -3.33 1.65
N ARG A 86 18.00 -2.66 0.85
CA ARG A 86 18.68 -1.42 1.21
C ARG A 86 18.13 -0.26 0.38
N ASP A 87 17.57 0.74 1.06
CA ASP A 87 17.05 1.93 0.39
C ASP A 87 18.17 2.92 -0.03
N ALA A 88 17.79 3.97 -0.74
CA ALA A 88 18.69 5.03 -1.20
C ALA A 88 19.39 5.78 -0.05
N LEU A 89 18.84 5.76 1.17
CA LEU A 89 19.40 6.36 2.38
C LEU A 89 20.31 5.38 3.14
N GLY A 90 20.51 4.17 2.62
CA GLY A 90 21.30 3.11 3.25
C GLY A 90 20.57 2.38 4.38
N GLN A 91 19.26 2.58 4.57
CA GLN A 91 18.48 1.86 5.57
C GLN A 91 18.21 0.44 5.09
N GLU A 92 18.54 -0.52 5.95
CA GLU A 92 18.35 -1.93 5.67
C GLU A 92 17.04 -2.43 6.28
N SER A 93 16.31 -3.26 5.53
CA SER A 93 15.06 -3.90 5.94
C SER A 93 15.08 -5.36 5.53
N GLN A 94 14.73 -6.25 6.45
CA GLN A 94 14.66 -7.68 6.20
C GLN A 94 13.21 -8.16 6.20
N TYR A 95 12.89 -9.01 5.24
CA TYR A 95 11.58 -9.63 5.06
C TYR A 95 11.74 -11.14 4.96
N GLN A 96 10.99 -11.89 5.75
CA GLN A 96 10.93 -13.34 5.65
C GLN A 96 9.62 -13.72 4.97
N VAL A 97 9.72 -14.41 3.84
CA VAL A 97 8.59 -14.98 3.11
C VAL A 97 8.63 -16.48 3.33
N ARG A 98 7.75 -16.99 4.19
CA ARG A 98 7.67 -18.42 4.49
C ARG A 98 7.06 -19.18 3.32
N ASN A 99 5.99 -18.61 2.77
CA ASN A 99 5.31 -19.14 1.59
C ASN A 99 4.70 -18.00 0.78
N LEU A 100 4.87 -18.02 -0.53
CA LEU A 100 4.12 -17.21 -1.48
C LEU A 100 3.73 -18.14 -2.61
N SER A 101 2.44 -18.24 -2.91
CA SER A 101 1.95 -18.95 -4.07
C SER A 101 0.88 -18.13 -4.77
N PHE A 102 0.95 -18.16 -6.10
CA PHE A 102 -0.17 -17.79 -6.94
C PHE A 102 -0.34 -18.87 -8.00
N GLY A 103 -1.58 -19.17 -8.35
CA GLY A 103 -1.85 -20.16 -9.39
C GLY A 103 -3.25 -20.02 -9.95
N ARG A 104 -3.40 -20.30 -11.24
CA ARG A 104 -4.72 -20.37 -11.88
C ARG A 104 -5.58 -21.46 -11.21
N ASN A 105 -6.81 -21.11 -10.91
CA ASN A 105 -7.86 -21.99 -10.38
C ASN A 105 -9.16 -21.66 -11.12
N GLY A 106 -9.36 -22.30 -12.27
CA GLY A 106 -10.45 -22.01 -13.20
C GLY A 106 -10.30 -20.65 -13.88
N ASP A 107 -11.28 -19.77 -13.67
CA ASP A 107 -11.36 -18.39 -14.15
C ASP A 107 -10.74 -17.37 -13.16
N LYS A 108 -10.08 -17.85 -12.10
CA LYS A 108 -9.52 -17.02 -11.04
C LYS A 108 -8.08 -17.39 -10.74
N THR A 109 -7.36 -16.50 -10.06
CA THR A 109 -6.05 -16.81 -9.48
C THR A 109 -6.21 -16.98 -7.96
N MET A 110 -5.80 -18.14 -7.44
CA MET A 110 -5.68 -18.37 -6.00
C MET A 110 -4.35 -17.79 -5.53
N LEU A 111 -4.39 -16.95 -4.50
CA LEU A 111 -3.23 -16.31 -3.89
C LEU A 111 -3.10 -16.81 -2.45
N ALA A 112 -1.89 -17.16 -2.04
CA ALA A 112 -1.55 -17.39 -0.64
C ALA A 112 -0.16 -16.82 -0.34
N PHE A 113 -0.07 -15.96 0.65
CA PHE A 113 1.17 -15.39 1.15
C PHE A 113 1.21 -15.58 2.66
N ASN A 114 2.37 -15.97 3.17
CA ASN A 114 2.68 -16.07 4.58
C ASN A 114 4.11 -15.56 4.77
N GLY A 115 4.26 -14.54 5.60
CA GLY A 115 5.53 -13.90 5.86
C GLY A 115 5.61 -13.31 7.25
N VAL A 116 6.81 -12.91 7.60
CA VAL A 116 7.12 -12.19 8.83
C VAL A 116 7.87 -10.93 8.46
N TYR A 117 7.36 -9.80 8.93
CA TYR A 117 8.07 -8.53 8.88
C TYR A 117 8.33 -8.06 10.31
N ARG A 118 9.61 -7.98 10.71
CA ARG A 118 10.03 -7.79 12.10
C ARG A 118 9.46 -8.93 12.97
N ASP A 119 8.51 -8.62 13.86
CA ASP A 119 7.81 -9.60 14.70
C ASP A 119 6.34 -9.80 14.28
N LEU A 120 5.96 -9.22 13.13
CA LEU A 120 4.58 -9.21 12.66
C LEU A 120 4.36 -10.35 11.66
N ALA A 121 3.62 -11.37 12.09
CA ALA A 121 3.17 -12.43 11.19
C ALA A 121 2.02 -11.90 10.33
N ILE A 122 2.21 -12.00 9.02
CA ILE A 122 1.26 -11.54 8.00
C ILE A 122 0.91 -12.74 7.13
N GLU A 123 -0.39 -12.99 6.97
CA GLU A 123 -0.91 -13.97 6.04
C GLU A 123 -1.95 -13.32 5.15
N LEU A 124 -1.90 -13.57 3.84
CA LEU A 124 -2.85 -13.07 2.87
C LEU A 124 -3.29 -14.26 2.00
N THR A 125 -4.56 -14.62 2.04
CA THR A 125 -5.08 -15.74 1.26
C THR A 125 -6.36 -15.36 0.53
N GLY A 126 -6.62 -15.95 -0.64
CA GLY A 126 -7.90 -15.74 -1.30
C GLY A 126 -7.87 -15.99 -2.80
N LYS A 127 -8.87 -15.44 -3.48
CA LYS A 127 -9.06 -15.54 -4.92
C LYS A 127 -9.16 -14.16 -5.54
N THR A 128 -8.56 -14.00 -6.70
CA THR A 128 -8.61 -12.77 -7.50
C THR A 128 -9.00 -13.10 -8.94
N GLY A 129 -9.21 -12.08 -9.78
CA GLY A 129 -9.23 -12.25 -11.22
C GLY A 129 -7.92 -12.86 -11.73
N LEU A 130 -7.85 -13.17 -13.01
CA LEU A 130 -6.64 -13.73 -13.60
C LEU A 130 -5.53 -12.68 -13.60
N VAL A 131 -4.51 -12.90 -12.77
CA VAL A 131 -3.36 -11.96 -12.63
C VAL A 131 -2.59 -11.85 -13.95
N SER A 132 -2.46 -12.94 -14.70
CA SER A 132 -1.82 -12.93 -16.02
C SER A 132 -2.58 -12.06 -17.02
N GLU A 133 -3.92 -12.09 -17.00
CA GLU A 133 -4.75 -11.22 -17.84
C GLU A 133 -4.62 -9.76 -17.40
N LEU A 134 -4.64 -9.50 -16.09
CA LEU A 134 -4.43 -8.16 -15.54
C LEU A 134 -3.14 -7.53 -16.07
N LEU A 135 -2.02 -8.27 -16.04
CA LEU A 135 -0.72 -7.78 -16.48
C LEU A 135 -0.63 -7.61 -18.01
N LYS A 136 -1.23 -8.52 -18.78
CA LYS A 136 -1.24 -8.45 -20.26
C LYS A 136 -2.18 -7.38 -20.80
N GLN A 137 -3.27 -7.09 -20.09
CA GLN A 137 -4.39 -6.31 -20.62
C GLN A 137 -4.64 -4.96 -19.94
N TRP A 138 -3.87 -4.59 -18.91
CA TRP A 138 -4.09 -3.41 -18.07
C TRP A 138 -4.41 -2.10 -18.82
N ASP A 139 -3.82 -1.89 -20.00
CA ASP A 139 -4.11 -0.72 -20.83
C ASP A 139 -4.49 -1.02 -22.29
N SER A 140 -4.60 -2.31 -22.65
CA SER A 140 -4.97 -2.73 -24.00
C SER A 140 -6.44 -3.13 -24.13
N SER A 141 -7.06 -3.64 -23.06
CA SER A 141 -8.46 -4.10 -23.05
C SER A 141 -9.18 -3.72 -21.75
N ALA A 142 -10.51 -3.79 -21.76
CA ALA A 142 -11.30 -3.60 -20.55
C ALA A 142 -11.10 -4.79 -19.59
N VAL A 143 -10.55 -4.52 -18.41
CA VAL A 143 -10.27 -5.53 -17.38
C VAL A 143 -11.28 -5.44 -16.24
N HIS A 144 -11.84 -6.59 -15.88
CA HIS A 144 -12.67 -6.78 -14.69
C HIS A 144 -11.97 -7.72 -13.73
N PHE A 145 -11.39 -7.17 -12.67
CA PHE A 145 -10.56 -7.91 -11.75
C PHE A 145 -11.26 -8.04 -10.39
N PRO A 146 -11.99 -9.15 -10.13
CA PRO A 146 -12.56 -9.39 -8.82
C PRO A 146 -11.46 -9.62 -7.78
N VAL A 147 -11.73 -9.21 -6.55
CA VAL A 147 -10.85 -9.37 -5.39
C VAL A 147 -11.66 -9.99 -4.27
N ASP A 148 -11.20 -11.11 -3.72
CA ASP A 148 -11.73 -11.75 -2.52
C ASP A 148 -10.56 -12.30 -1.71
N LEU A 149 -10.05 -11.49 -0.79
CA LEU A 149 -8.85 -11.76 -0.01
C LEU A 149 -9.15 -11.67 1.48
N ASN A 150 -8.43 -12.48 2.26
CA ASN A 150 -8.38 -12.45 3.71
C ASN A 150 -6.96 -12.11 4.12
N LEU A 151 -6.80 -10.94 4.73
CA LEU A 151 -5.57 -10.52 5.38
C LEU A 151 -5.64 -10.89 6.86
N VAL A 152 -4.74 -11.73 7.34
CA VAL A 152 -4.61 -12.07 8.75
C VAL A 152 -3.32 -11.47 9.28
N VAL A 153 -3.45 -10.66 10.33
CA VAL A 153 -2.32 -10.13 11.07
C VAL A 153 -2.55 -10.33 12.56
N ASN A 154 -1.58 -10.88 13.28
CA ASN A 154 -1.72 -11.22 14.71
C ASN A 154 -2.99 -12.04 15.01
N LYS A 155 -3.35 -12.97 14.12
CA LYS A 155 -4.57 -13.81 14.19
C LYS A 155 -5.90 -13.04 14.04
N LYS A 156 -5.85 -11.76 13.72
CA LYS A 156 -7.03 -10.91 13.42
C LYS A 156 -7.21 -10.79 11.91
N THR A 157 -8.43 -10.98 11.44
CA THR A 157 -8.74 -11.09 10.01
C THR A 157 -9.41 -9.82 9.48
N LEU A 158 -8.92 -9.31 8.35
CA LEU A 158 -9.56 -8.30 7.52
C LEU A 158 -9.95 -8.94 6.18
N VAL A 159 -11.24 -8.93 5.89
CA VAL A 159 -11.80 -9.38 4.61
C VAL A 159 -11.76 -8.22 3.64
N ILE A 160 -11.22 -8.45 2.45
CA ILE A 160 -11.09 -7.48 1.36
C ILE A 160 -11.85 -8.06 0.17
N LYS A 161 -12.99 -7.46 -0.18
CA LYS A 161 -13.85 -7.93 -1.27
C LYS A 161 -14.16 -6.82 -2.24
N GLY A 162 -14.27 -7.13 -3.52
CA GLY A 162 -14.75 -6.15 -4.50
C GLY A 162 -14.24 -6.40 -5.90
N VAL A 163 -14.17 -5.34 -6.69
CA VAL A 163 -13.77 -5.39 -8.11
C VAL A 163 -12.93 -4.16 -8.44
N VAL A 164 -11.86 -4.39 -9.20
CA VAL A 164 -11.13 -3.35 -9.90
C VAL A 164 -11.55 -3.40 -11.36
N LYS A 165 -12.02 -2.28 -11.92
CA LYS A 165 -12.32 -2.15 -13.33
C LYS A 165 -11.33 -1.19 -13.96
N LYS A 166 -10.84 -1.53 -15.14
CA LYS A 166 -9.92 -0.68 -15.90
C LYS A 166 -10.30 -0.75 -17.36
N ASP A 167 -10.87 0.32 -17.89
CA ASP A 167 -11.12 0.45 -19.33
C ASP A 167 -9.85 0.98 -20.03
N PRO A 168 -9.65 0.69 -21.33
CA PRO A 168 -8.49 1.15 -22.08
C PRO A 168 -8.37 2.68 -22.01
N LYS A 169 -7.19 3.21 -21.69
CA LYS A 169 -6.91 4.67 -21.62
C LYS A 169 -7.75 5.45 -20.60
N ALA A 170 -8.54 4.79 -19.76
CA ALA A 170 -9.28 5.39 -18.66
C ALA A 170 -8.62 5.12 -17.31
N ASP A 171 -8.94 5.93 -16.30
CA ASP A 171 -8.50 5.68 -14.93
C ASP A 171 -9.11 4.37 -14.38
N ALA A 172 -8.39 3.70 -13.48
CA ALA A 172 -8.93 2.54 -12.79
C ALA A 172 -10.07 2.94 -11.83
N VAL A 173 -11.15 2.17 -11.85
CA VAL A 173 -12.29 2.28 -10.93
C VAL A 173 -12.22 1.16 -9.91
N LEU A 174 -12.18 1.52 -8.63
CA LEU A 174 -12.04 0.61 -7.50
C LEU A 174 -13.34 0.56 -6.70
N ASP A 175 -13.99 -0.60 -6.59
CA ASP A 175 -15.10 -0.81 -5.65
C ASP A 175 -14.71 -1.90 -4.66
N ILE A 176 -14.29 -1.53 -3.45
CA ILE A 176 -13.72 -2.43 -2.45
C ILE A 176 -14.41 -2.26 -1.11
N ALA A 177 -14.74 -3.36 -0.47
CA ALA A 177 -15.22 -3.46 0.90
C ALA A 177 -14.13 -4.08 1.78
N LEU A 178 -13.86 -3.41 2.90
CA LEU A 178 -12.96 -3.82 3.96
C LEU A 178 -13.79 -4.13 5.20
N THR A 179 -13.82 -5.38 5.63
CA THR A 179 -14.68 -5.81 6.74
C THR A 179 -13.92 -6.64 7.77
N SER A 180 -14.11 -6.32 9.05
CA SER A 180 -13.50 -7.08 10.13
C SER A 180 -14.32 -7.01 11.43
N LYS A 181 -14.28 -8.10 12.22
CA LYS A 181 -14.77 -8.08 13.60
C LYS A 181 -13.74 -7.40 14.52
N THR A 182 -12.47 -7.79 14.38
CA THR A 182 -11.36 -7.21 15.12
C THR A 182 -10.17 -7.12 14.18
N PHE A 183 -9.52 -5.97 14.13
CA PHE A 183 -8.32 -5.77 13.31
C PHE A 183 -7.33 -4.89 14.07
N ASP A 184 -6.05 -5.21 14.01
CA ASP A 184 -5.00 -4.36 14.58
C ASP A 184 -4.36 -3.54 13.47
N TRP A 185 -4.32 -2.22 13.66
CA TRP A 185 -3.66 -1.32 12.73
C TRP A 185 -2.16 -1.64 12.63
N LEU A 186 -1.70 -1.81 11.39
CA LEU A 186 -0.32 -2.11 11.07
C LEU A 186 0.47 -0.80 11.02
N SER A 187 1.48 -0.66 11.87
CA SER A 187 2.44 0.44 11.73
C SER A 187 3.49 0.07 10.67
N LEU A 188 3.14 0.29 9.40
CA LEU A 188 3.95 -0.11 8.23
C LEU A 188 5.04 0.90 7.82
N GLY A 189 5.31 1.97 8.58
CA GLY A 189 6.31 2.95 8.16
C GLY A 189 6.77 3.92 9.23
N ALA A 190 8.09 4.17 9.18
CA ALA A 190 8.93 5.08 9.96
C ALA A 190 8.83 4.95 11.49
N LYS A 191 9.99 4.78 12.14
CA LYS A 191 10.13 5.22 13.53
C LYS A 191 9.68 6.68 13.55
N SER A 192 8.45 6.97 14.02
CA SER A 192 8.24 8.24 14.69
C SER A 192 9.29 8.21 15.78
N SER A 193 10.27 9.09 15.66
CA SER A 193 11.37 9.16 16.61
C SER A 193 10.74 9.13 18.00
N LYS A 194 11.02 8.07 18.76
CA LYS A 194 11.02 8.20 20.21
C LYS A 194 11.84 9.46 20.44
N SER A 195 11.20 10.47 21.01
CA SER A 195 11.90 11.56 21.66
C SER A 195 12.60 10.96 22.88
N ASP A 196 13.65 10.16 22.64
CA ASP A 196 14.63 9.83 23.64
C ASP A 196 15.49 11.08 23.76
N SER A 197 15.14 11.91 24.74
CA SER A 197 16.02 12.94 25.26
C SER A 197 17.27 12.27 25.82
N ALA A 198 18.29 12.06 24.99
CA ALA A 198 19.65 11.80 25.45
C ALA A 198 20.67 12.10 24.34
N ASN A 199 21.63 12.96 24.70
CA ASN A 199 22.86 13.33 23.99
C ASN A 199 22.76 14.31 22.81
N LEU A 200 22.75 15.59 23.18
CA LEU A 200 23.50 16.64 22.48
C LEU A 200 25.00 16.34 22.56
N ALA A 201 25.58 15.79 21.49
CA ALA A 201 27.00 15.97 21.19
C ALA A 201 27.19 16.06 19.67
N ALA A 202 27.89 17.13 19.29
CA ALA A 202 28.10 17.69 17.96
C ALA A 202 28.42 16.72 16.82
N VAL A 203 27.75 16.93 15.67
CA VAL A 203 28.32 16.71 14.34
C VAL A 203 27.83 17.83 13.40
N THR A 204 28.78 18.59 12.87
CA THR A 204 28.59 19.63 11.84
C THR A 204 28.28 19.01 10.46
N PRO A 205 27.59 19.75 9.56
CA PRO A 205 26.83 19.19 8.44
C PRO A 205 27.61 19.15 7.12
N ALA A 206 27.36 18.11 6.32
CA ALA A 206 27.56 18.13 4.86
C ALA A 206 26.30 17.54 4.19
N GLU A 207 25.64 18.40 3.40
CA GLU A 207 24.41 18.26 2.61
C GLU A 207 24.35 17.00 1.72
N LYS A 208 23.20 16.38 1.36
CA LYS A 208 21.88 16.90 0.91
C LYS A 208 20.84 15.78 0.95
N GLY A 209 19.66 16.01 1.54
CA GLY A 209 18.52 15.09 1.48
C GLY A 209 17.47 15.36 2.57
N GLY A 210 16.52 16.25 2.27
CA GLY A 210 15.41 16.61 3.16
C GLY A 210 15.76 17.73 4.14
N THR A 211 15.56 18.99 3.72
CA THR A 211 15.58 20.13 4.64
C THR A 211 14.47 19.96 5.67
N ARG A 212 14.80 19.44 6.85
CA ARG A 212 14.00 19.70 8.05
C ARG A 212 14.18 21.19 8.36
N THR A 213 13.31 22.03 7.81
CA THR A 213 13.25 23.43 8.23
C THR A 213 12.96 23.44 9.72
N THR A 214 13.89 23.97 10.53
CA THR A 214 13.63 24.39 11.90
C THR A 214 12.64 25.55 11.84
N SER A 215 11.38 25.21 11.63
CA SER A 215 10.27 26.16 11.51
C SER A 215 9.99 26.75 12.90
N PRO A 216 9.84 28.09 13.03
CA PRO A 216 9.40 28.71 14.26
C PRO A 216 7.91 28.42 14.57
N TYR A 217 7.20 27.76 13.66
CA TYR A 217 5.78 27.48 13.77
C TYR A 217 5.50 26.13 14.44
N LEU A 218 4.39 26.06 15.18
CA LEU A 218 3.90 24.84 15.83
C LEU A 218 3.57 23.71 14.83
N PHE A 219 3.27 24.07 13.59
CA PHE A 219 2.95 23.13 12.50
C PHE A 219 4.04 23.18 11.43
N SER A 220 4.35 22.01 10.86
CA SER A 220 5.39 21.91 9.84
C SER A 220 5.01 22.66 8.56
N SER A 221 6.01 23.33 7.99
CA SER A 221 5.97 23.93 6.66
C SER A 221 6.32 22.92 5.55
N ASP A 222 6.61 21.67 5.89
CA ASP A 222 6.88 20.62 4.91
C ASP A 222 5.65 20.38 4.03
N VAL A 223 5.88 20.30 2.72
CA VAL A 223 4.82 20.04 1.74
C VAL A 223 4.29 18.63 1.94
N LEU A 224 2.98 18.51 2.09
CA LEU A 224 2.28 17.23 2.16
C LEU A 224 2.36 16.55 0.78
N PRO A 225 2.79 15.27 0.69
CA PRO A 225 3.00 14.58 -0.59
C PRO A 225 1.68 14.07 -1.20
N LEU A 226 0.71 14.96 -1.36
CA LEU A 226 -0.64 14.65 -1.86
C LEU A 226 -0.68 14.50 -3.38
N ASN A 227 0.29 15.11 -4.06
CA ASN A 227 0.49 15.04 -5.51
C ASN A 227 0.89 13.64 -6.02
N ASN A 228 1.40 12.78 -5.14
CA ASN A 228 1.84 11.42 -5.47
C ASN A 228 0.73 10.38 -5.32
N LEU A 229 -0.49 10.79 -4.96
CA LEU A 229 -1.61 9.88 -4.87
C LEU A 229 -2.02 9.43 -6.28
N PRO A 230 -2.17 8.11 -6.53
CA PRO A 230 -2.63 7.63 -7.82
C PRO A 230 -4.03 8.18 -8.09
N LYS A 231 -4.24 8.69 -9.31
CA LYS A 231 -5.56 9.12 -9.77
C LYS A 231 -6.41 7.87 -9.93
N MET A 232 -7.34 7.68 -8.99
CA MET A 232 -8.24 6.54 -8.97
C MET A 232 -9.66 7.03 -8.72
N GLN A 233 -10.61 6.27 -9.26
CA GLN A 233 -12.02 6.54 -9.09
C GLN A 233 -12.67 5.37 -8.35
N GLY A 234 -13.84 5.58 -7.74
CA GLY A 234 -14.68 4.52 -7.18
C GLY A 234 -14.98 4.67 -5.70
N LYS A 235 -15.24 3.56 -5.02
CA LYS A 235 -15.75 3.49 -3.66
C LYS A 235 -14.96 2.51 -2.80
N VAL A 236 -14.62 2.92 -1.59
CA VAL A 236 -14.10 2.03 -0.55
C VAL A 236 -15.04 2.06 0.64
N SER A 237 -15.59 0.91 1.01
CA SER A 237 -16.44 0.77 2.19
C SER A 237 -15.63 0.11 3.31
N ILE A 238 -15.67 0.68 4.51
CA ILE A 238 -14.95 0.19 5.69
C ILE A 238 -16.00 -0.13 6.76
N ASP A 239 -15.98 -1.35 7.29
CA ASP A 239 -16.78 -1.77 8.45
C ASP A 239 -15.92 -2.64 9.38
N ILE A 240 -15.40 -2.03 10.45
CA ILE A 240 -14.54 -2.69 11.43
C ILE A 240 -15.17 -2.52 12.80
N ALA A 241 -15.60 -3.63 13.42
CA ALA A 241 -16.27 -3.58 14.71
C ALA A 241 -15.33 -3.17 15.85
N GLU A 242 -14.06 -3.59 15.80
CA GLU A 242 -13.02 -3.14 16.74
C GLU A 242 -11.67 -2.99 16.02
N LEU A 243 -11.16 -1.76 15.96
CA LEU A 243 -9.84 -1.42 15.42
C LEU A 243 -8.87 -1.15 16.58
N GLY A 244 -7.95 -2.08 16.79
CA GLY A 244 -6.84 -1.93 17.73
C GLY A 244 -5.78 -0.97 17.19
N LEU A 245 -5.24 -0.14 18.08
CA LEU A 245 -4.15 0.80 17.78
C LEU A 245 -2.98 0.51 18.76
N PRO A 246 -1.72 0.45 18.28
CA PRO A 246 -0.58 0.20 19.15
C PRO A 246 -0.49 1.20 20.30
N GLY A 247 -0.45 0.70 21.54
CA GLY A 247 -0.33 1.53 22.75
C GLY A 247 -1.55 2.40 23.08
N ARG A 248 -2.71 2.17 22.44
CA ARG A 248 -3.93 2.98 22.65
C ARG A 248 -5.16 2.10 22.79
N LYS A 249 -6.21 2.64 23.42
CA LYS A 249 -7.51 1.96 23.46
C LYS A 249 -8.08 1.79 22.05
N PRO A 250 -8.74 0.65 21.75
CA PRO A 250 -9.38 0.40 20.46
C PRO A 250 -10.40 1.47 20.06
N ILE A 251 -10.66 1.56 18.76
CA ILE A 251 -11.80 2.27 18.18
C ILE A 251 -12.87 1.24 17.87
N GLU A 252 -14.08 1.46 18.35
CA GLU A 252 -15.20 0.55 18.15
C GLU A 252 -16.12 1.04 17.02
N ASN A 253 -16.81 0.12 16.36
CA ASN A 253 -17.84 0.42 15.36
C ASN A 253 -17.39 1.42 14.28
N LEU A 254 -16.16 1.25 13.78
CA LEU A 254 -15.59 2.09 12.72
C LEU A 254 -16.27 1.78 11.39
N LYS A 255 -17.02 2.75 10.87
CA LYS A 255 -17.65 2.66 9.55
C LYS A 255 -17.35 3.89 8.72
N ALA A 256 -16.93 3.68 7.48
CA ALA A 256 -16.68 4.77 6.55
C ALA A 256 -17.05 4.35 5.12
N GLY A 257 -17.65 5.27 4.37
CA GLY A 257 -17.72 5.18 2.91
C GLY A 257 -16.80 6.23 2.33
N VAL A 258 -15.79 5.82 1.56
CA VAL A 258 -14.84 6.70 0.88
C VAL A 258 -15.17 6.68 -0.61
N LEU A 259 -15.33 7.85 -1.21
CA LEU A 259 -15.55 8.05 -2.63
C LEU A 259 -14.29 8.69 -3.22
N LEU A 260 -13.65 7.97 -4.13
CA LEU A 260 -12.49 8.42 -4.89
C LEU A 260 -12.98 9.00 -6.22
N GLN A 261 -12.59 10.24 -6.53
CA GLN A 261 -13.05 10.98 -7.71
C GLN A 261 -11.85 11.57 -8.46
N GLY A 262 -10.79 10.78 -8.63
CA GLY A 262 -9.54 11.19 -9.26
C GLY A 262 -8.74 12.16 -8.39
N ASN A 263 -9.13 13.43 -8.39
CA ASN A 263 -8.44 14.52 -7.68
C ASN A 263 -9.19 15.02 -6.43
N ALA A 264 -10.21 14.27 -6.01
CA ALA A 264 -10.97 14.52 -4.80
C ALA A 264 -11.26 13.20 -4.10
N ILE A 265 -11.34 13.28 -2.77
CA ILE A 265 -11.73 12.19 -1.89
C ILE A 265 -12.85 12.72 -1.02
N ASP A 266 -14.01 12.07 -1.08
CA ASP A 266 -15.17 12.43 -0.29
C ASP A 266 -15.53 11.28 0.65
N ILE A 267 -15.63 11.58 1.94
CA ILE A 267 -16.04 10.67 3.00
C ILE A 267 -17.33 11.27 3.56
N PRO A 268 -18.48 11.02 2.92
CA PRO A 268 -19.76 11.62 3.32
C PRO A 268 -20.20 11.19 4.72
N ARG A 269 -19.66 10.08 5.23
CA ARG A 269 -19.90 9.62 6.59
C ARG A 269 -18.76 8.74 7.09
N LEU A 270 -18.18 9.14 8.21
CA LEU A 270 -17.24 8.39 9.04
C LEU A 270 -17.82 8.35 10.46
N THR A 271 -18.22 7.18 10.91
CA THR A 271 -18.71 6.96 12.28
C THR A 271 -17.77 6.06 13.05
N PHE A 272 -17.55 6.36 14.31
CA PHE A 272 -16.81 5.48 15.20
C PHE A 272 -17.16 5.75 16.67
N GLN A 273 -16.75 4.83 17.53
CA GLN A 273 -16.98 4.86 18.96
C GLN A 273 -15.67 4.76 19.74
N VAL A 274 -15.64 5.43 20.88
CA VAL A 274 -14.52 5.40 21.83
C VAL A 274 -15.10 5.39 23.23
N GLY A 275 -15.08 4.22 23.87
CA GLY A 275 -15.80 4.02 25.13
C GLY A 275 -17.29 4.31 24.94
N LYS A 276 -17.83 5.28 25.68
CA LYS A 276 -19.25 5.67 25.56
C LYS A 276 -19.50 6.74 24.49
N GLY A 277 -18.44 7.34 23.95
CA GLY A 277 -18.53 8.44 22.98
C GLY A 277 -18.75 7.95 21.55
N THR A 278 -19.56 8.68 20.80
CA THR A 278 -19.86 8.43 19.38
C THR A 278 -19.50 9.65 18.54
N ALA A 279 -18.81 9.45 17.43
CA ALA A 279 -18.48 10.51 16.47
C ALA A 279 -19.15 10.23 15.12
N ASP A 280 -19.65 11.28 14.48
CA ASP A 280 -20.15 11.28 13.11
C ASP A 280 -19.49 12.44 12.36
N LEU A 281 -18.61 12.13 11.42
CA LEU A 281 -17.77 13.07 10.70
C LEU A 281 -18.01 12.94 9.18
N GLN A 282 -17.87 14.06 8.49
CA GLN A 282 -17.84 14.17 7.04
C GLN A 282 -16.52 14.83 6.67
N ILE A 283 -15.79 14.23 5.72
CA ILE A 283 -14.49 14.72 5.30
C ILE A 283 -14.52 14.87 3.78
N LYS A 284 -14.18 16.05 3.27
CA LYS A 284 -14.03 16.27 1.83
C LYS A 284 -12.66 16.87 1.55
N MET A 285 -11.93 16.22 0.67
CA MET A 285 -10.62 16.65 0.19
C MET A 285 -10.74 16.87 -1.32
N SER A 286 -10.23 17.99 -1.82
CA SER A 286 -10.34 18.33 -3.25
C SER A 286 -9.12 19.11 -3.71
N LYS A 287 -8.87 19.08 -5.03
CA LYS A 287 -7.70 19.72 -5.65
C LYS A 287 -6.38 19.15 -5.08
N LEU A 288 -6.31 17.83 -4.90
CA LEU A 288 -5.14 17.15 -4.28
C LEU A 288 -3.84 17.32 -5.09
N ASP A 289 -3.94 17.59 -6.39
CA ASP A 289 -2.82 17.89 -7.30
C ASP A 289 -2.46 19.40 -7.42
N SER A 290 -3.16 20.27 -6.69
CA SER A 290 -2.97 21.73 -6.71
C SER A 290 -1.91 22.18 -5.69
N ALA A 291 -1.37 23.38 -5.90
CA ALA A 291 -0.55 24.08 -4.90
C ALA A 291 -1.36 24.50 -3.65
N ALA A 292 -2.69 24.45 -3.70
CA ALA A 292 -3.60 24.74 -2.60
C ALA A 292 -4.74 23.71 -2.56
N PRO A 293 -4.48 22.49 -2.05
CA PRO A 293 -5.53 21.51 -1.81
C PRO A 293 -6.46 21.99 -0.70
N THR A 294 -7.74 21.67 -0.81
CA THR A 294 -8.77 22.08 0.15
C THR A 294 -9.25 20.91 0.97
N PHE A 295 -9.37 21.12 2.28
CA PHE A 295 -9.83 20.13 3.25
C PHE A 295 -11.03 20.68 3.99
N GLN A 296 -12.13 19.96 3.98
CA GLN A 296 -13.33 20.27 4.75
C GLN A 296 -13.60 19.12 5.71
N LEU A 297 -13.85 19.47 6.96
CA LEU A 297 -14.22 18.54 8.01
C LEU A 297 -15.45 19.10 8.72
N LYS A 298 -16.54 18.36 8.66
CA LYS A 298 -17.76 18.67 9.42
C LYS A 298 -18.08 17.50 10.32
N GLY A 299 -18.65 17.75 11.48
CA GLY A 299 -19.09 16.63 12.30
C GLY A 299 -19.60 17.03 13.66
N ALA A 300 -20.10 16.02 14.34
CA ALA A 300 -20.49 16.14 15.73
C ALA A 300 -20.05 14.91 16.51
N THR A 301 -19.81 15.12 17.78
CA THR A 301 -19.52 14.07 18.74
C THR A 301 -20.53 14.13 19.87
N LYS A 302 -20.80 12.98 20.48
CA LYS A 302 -21.70 12.86 21.63
C LYS A 302 -21.08 11.94 22.67
N ASP A 303 -21.30 12.25 23.95
CA ASP A 303 -20.96 11.39 25.09
C ASP A 303 -19.46 11.04 25.19
N PHE A 304 -18.58 11.86 24.62
CA PHE A 304 -17.15 11.76 24.86
C PHE A 304 -16.78 12.36 26.21
N THR A 305 -15.79 11.80 26.90
CA THR A 305 -15.21 12.41 28.10
C THR A 305 -13.79 12.87 27.82
N LEU A 306 -13.39 13.98 28.44
CA LEU A 306 -12.01 14.49 28.33
C LEU A 306 -11.01 13.44 28.88
N GLU A 307 -11.40 12.74 29.95
CA GLU A 307 -10.69 11.56 30.48
C GLU A 307 -10.48 10.49 29.40
N GLY A 308 -11.54 10.09 28.70
CA GLY A 308 -11.50 9.04 27.68
C GLY A 308 -10.65 9.42 26.47
N LEU A 309 -10.59 10.71 26.12
CA LEU A 309 -9.72 11.23 25.06
C LEU A 309 -8.25 11.31 25.50
N LEU A 310 -7.99 11.86 26.69
CA LEU A 310 -6.63 12.01 27.22
C LEU A 310 -5.98 10.67 27.55
N ALA A 311 -6.72 9.71 28.11
CA ALA A 311 -6.21 8.37 28.38
C ALA A 311 -5.76 7.62 27.12
N ARG A 312 -6.09 8.10 25.92
CA ARG A 312 -5.60 7.57 24.63
C ARG A 312 -4.30 8.23 24.16
N LEU A 313 -4.02 9.45 24.62
CA LEU A 313 -2.79 10.17 24.33
C LEU A 313 -1.73 9.84 25.40
N ASP A 314 -2.12 9.89 26.66
CA ASP A 314 -1.31 9.56 27.82
C ASP A 314 -2.16 8.78 28.84
N PRO A 315 -1.96 7.45 28.97
CA PRO A 315 -2.67 6.61 29.93
C PRO A 315 -2.47 7.02 31.40
N SER A 316 -1.45 7.81 31.71
CA SER A 316 -1.14 8.28 33.07
C SER A 316 -1.86 9.59 33.46
N SER A 317 -2.56 10.20 32.51
CA SER A 317 -3.30 11.45 32.73
C SER A 317 -4.41 11.28 33.77
N LYS A 318 -4.39 12.11 34.82
CA LYS A 318 -5.37 12.12 35.92
C LYS A 318 -6.47 13.18 35.71
N VAL A 319 -6.93 13.34 34.47
CA VAL A 319 -7.97 14.32 34.14
C VAL A 319 -9.33 13.63 34.17
N ILE A 320 -10.25 14.20 34.94
CA ILE A 320 -11.65 13.75 35.00
C ILE A 320 -12.51 14.82 34.34
N GLY A 321 -13.46 14.42 33.50
CA GLY A 321 -14.37 15.33 32.83
C GLY A 321 -15.72 14.69 32.56
N GLY A 322 -16.78 15.51 32.54
CA GLY A 322 -18.13 15.08 32.20
C GLY A 322 -18.31 14.80 30.70
N ASN A 323 -19.52 14.39 30.33
CA ASN A 323 -19.87 14.16 28.93
C ASN A 323 -19.81 15.47 28.15
N MET A 324 -19.13 15.41 27.01
CA MET A 324 -18.93 16.51 26.09
C MET A 324 -19.62 16.22 24.76
N LYS A 325 -20.20 17.28 24.20
CA LYS A 325 -20.71 17.31 22.83
C LYS A 325 -19.90 18.35 22.08
N LEU A 326 -19.25 17.94 21.00
CA LEU A 326 -18.54 18.87 20.11
C LEU A 326 -19.26 18.92 18.77
N ALA A 327 -19.33 20.10 18.18
CA ALA A 327 -19.70 20.28 16.78
C ALA A 327 -18.55 21.04 16.12
N LEU A 328 -18.17 20.60 14.93
CA LEU A 328 -17.01 21.11 14.20
C LEU A 328 -17.40 21.32 12.74
N ASP A 329 -16.99 22.47 12.20
CA ASP A 329 -17.09 22.83 10.79
C ASP A 329 -15.81 23.58 10.45
N MET A 330 -14.88 22.89 9.80
CA MET A 330 -13.55 23.36 9.49
C MET A 330 -13.34 23.31 7.99
N GLN A 331 -12.76 24.38 7.45
CA GLN A 331 -12.32 24.46 6.06
C GLN A 331 -10.91 25.02 6.02
N LEU A 332 -9.98 24.23 5.50
CA LEU A 332 -8.56 24.52 5.43
C LEU A 332 -8.09 24.49 3.97
N SER A 333 -7.04 25.24 3.65
CA SER A 333 -6.46 25.28 2.30
C SER A 333 -4.97 25.58 2.37
N GLY A 334 -4.15 24.75 1.74
CA GLY A 334 -2.70 24.94 1.74
C GLY A 334 -1.97 23.63 1.44
N ASN A 335 -0.71 23.68 1.05
CA ASN A 335 0.06 22.48 0.73
C ASN A 335 0.90 21.95 1.90
N SER A 336 0.81 22.57 3.08
CA SER A 336 1.48 22.16 4.32
C SER A 336 0.54 22.32 5.51
N LEU A 337 0.83 21.64 6.64
CA LEU A 337 0.05 21.78 7.87
C LEU A 337 0.08 23.22 8.42
N HIS A 338 1.15 23.97 8.15
CA HIS A 338 1.24 25.35 8.57
C HIS A 338 0.32 26.30 7.77
N GLN A 339 0.13 26.04 6.47
CA GLN A 339 -0.74 26.86 5.64
C GLN A 339 -2.23 26.56 5.84
N MET A 340 -2.55 25.36 6.34
CA MET A 340 -3.90 24.89 6.59
C MET A 340 -4.52 25.49 7.85
#